data_AF-A0AAD9XG42-F1
#
_entry.id   AF-A0AAD9XG42-F1
#
_cell.length_a   1.000
_cell.length_b   1.000
_cell.length_c   1.000
_cell.angle_alpha   90.00
_cell.angle_beta   90.00
_cell.angle_gamma   90.00
#
_symmetry.space_group_name_H-M   'P 1'
#
loop_
_entity.id
_entity.type
_entity.pdbx_description
1 polymer ?
#
loop_
_entity_poly.entity_id
_entity_poly.type
_entity_poly.pdbx_seq_one_letter_code
_entity_poly.pdbx_strand_id
1 'polypeptide(L)'
;MIYPLAFWFANFECTESWTWFLSQLRNVIVDPKRVMIISDRHTGIIGGMTEIFPDATHGFCAYNLAQNLRKMCKQRDDVIKL
;
A
#
# COMPACT_ATOMS: atom_id res chain seq x y z
N MET A 1 -8.19 9.48 16.31
CA MET A 1 -6.99 10.24 15.88
C MET A 1 -6.06 9.29 15.15
N ILE A 2 -5.46 9.74 14.05
CA ILE A 2 -4.44 9.00 13.30
C ILE A 2 -3.11 9.69 13.59
N TYR A 3 -2.06 8.94 13.95
CA TYR A 3 -0.73 9.48 14.21
C TYR A 3 0.25 8.95 13.15
N PRO A 4 1.01 9.83 12.46
CA PRO A 4 1.98 9.38 11.48
C PRO A 4 3.18 8.72 12.18
N LEU A 5 3.48 7.46 11.82
CA LEU A 5 4.59 6.71 12.41
C LEU A 5 5.92 6.94 11.67
N ALA A 6 5.88 7.13 10.36
CA ALA A 6 7.06 7.32 9.52
C ALA A 6 6.69 8.06 8.23
N PHE A 7 7.70 8.69 7.61
CA PHE A 7 7.62 9.33 6.31
C PHE A 7 8.80 8.88 5.46
N TRP A 8 8.61 8.87 4.14
CA TRP A 8 9.68 8.59 3.20
C TRP A 8 9.41 9.29 1.87
N PHE A 9 10.49 9.60 1.16
CA PHE A 9 10.48 10.29 -0.12
C PHE A 9 11.10 9.37 -1.17
N ALA A 10 10.36 9.16 -2.25
CA ALA A 10 10.74 8.27 -3.34
C ALA A 10 10.66 9.00 -4.67
N ASN A 11 11.58 8.69 -5.59
CA ASN A 11 11.47 9.16 -6.97
C ASN A 11 10.38 8.39 -7.74
N PHE A 12 10.16 7.12 -7.38
CA PHE A 12 9.17 6.26 -8.02
C PHE A 12 8.53 5.30 -7.01
N GLU A 13 7.26 4.96 -7.22
CA GLU A 13 6.54 3.96 -6.43
C GLU A 13 6.82 2.53 -6.94
N CYS A 14 8.09 2.12 -6.98
CA CYS A 14 8.48 0.77 -7.42
C CYS A 14 8.70 -0.19 -6.24
N THR A 15 8.79 -1.50 -6.53
CA THR A 15 9.02 -2.54 -5.52
C THR A 15 10.25 -2.26 -4.67
N GLU A 16 11.39 -1.94 -5.28
CA GLU A 16 12.64 -1.65 -4.58
C GLU A 16 12.49 -0.51 -3.56
N SER A 17 11.84 0.57 -3.99
CA SER A 17 11.62 1.75 -3.18
C SER A 17 10.69 1.42 -1.98
N TRP A 18 9.64 0.63 -2.20
CA TRP A 18 8.76 0.13 -1.13
C TRP A 18 9.44 -0.88 -0.21
N THR A 19 10.24 -1.81 -0.73
CA THR A 19 11.04 -2.77 0.05
C THR A 19 11.96 -2.03 1.00
N TRP A 20 12.66 -0.99 0.53
CA TRP A 20 13.53 -0.17 1.37
C TRP A 20 12.74 0.48 2.51
N PHE A 21 11.62 1.15 2.23
CA PHE A 21 10.82 1.81 3.26
C PHE A 21 10.27 0.80 4.29
N LEU A 22 9.73 -0.32 3.83
CA LEU A 22 9.20 -1.37 4.69
C LEU A 22 10.29 -2.00 5.54
N SER A 23 11.53 -2.12 5.05
CA SER A 23 12.66 -2.63 5.82
C SER A 23 12.98 -1.73 7.02
N GLN A 24 12.89 -0.40 6.85
CA GLN A 24 13.09 0.54 7.94
C GLN A 24 11.96 0.44 8.96
N LEU A 25 10.72 0.26 8.49
CA LEU A 25 9.57 0.06 9.37
C LEU A 25 9.66 -1.26 10.14
N ARG A 26 10.18 -2.32 9.52
CA ARG A 26 10.37 -3.63 10.16
C ARG A 26 11.29 -3.54 11.38
N ASN A 27 12.32 -2.69 11.33
CA ASN A 27 13.26 -2.50 12.43
C ASN A 27 12.63 -1.86 13.68
N VAL A 28 11.52 -1.12 13.53
CA VAL A 28 10.83 -0.47 14.65
C VAL A 28 9.63 -1.27 15.17
N ILE A 29 9.12 -2.23 14.39
CA ILE A 29 8.00 -3.09 14.80
C ILE A 29 8.53 -4.31 15.57
N VAL A 30 8.20 -4.38 16.87
CA VAL A 30 8.69 -5.43 17.77
C VAL A 30 8.08 -6.80 17.51
N ASP A 31 6.76 -6.89 17.25
CA ASP A 31 6.08 -8.15 16.89
C ASP A 31 5.24 -8.01 15.62
N PRO A 32 5.84 -8.29 14.46
CA PRO A 32 5.18 -8.16 13.17
C PRO A 32 4.05 -9.15 12.91
N LYS A 33 3.95 -10.25 13.68
CA LYS A 33 2.84 -11.20 13.56
C LYS A 33 1.57 -10.70 14.24
N ARG A 34 1.70 -9.71 15.13
CA ARG A 34 0.59 -9.07 15.85
C ARG A 34 0.10 -7.79 15.19
N VAL A 35 0.66 -7.39 14.05
CA VAL A 35 0.21 -6.21 13.32
C VAL A 35 -0.50 -6.59 12.04
N MET A 36 -1.55 -5.84 11.72
CA MET A 36 -2.18 -5.85 10.41
C MET A 36 -1.73 -4.60 9.66
N ILE A 37 -1.19 -4.78 8.47
CA ILE A 37 -0.79 -3.68 7.60
C ILE A 37 -1.88 -3.50 6.55
N ILE A 38 -2.40 -2.28 6.41
CA ILE A 38 -3.42 -1.93 5.42
C ILE A 38 -2.81 -0.93 4.43
N SER A 39 -2.79 -1.25 3.14
CA SER A 39 -2.16 -0.40 2.12
C SER A 39 -2.97 -0.29 0.83
N ASP A 40 -2.51 0.54 -0.12
CA ASP A 40 -2.98 0.46 -1.50
C ASP A 40 -2.64 -0.91 -2.12
N ARG A 41 -3.35 -1.26 -3.21
CA ARG A 41 -3.12 -2.43 -4.05
C ARG A 41 -2.07 -2.14 -5.15
N HIS A 42 -1.08 -1.29 -4.87
CA HIS A 42 0.01 -1.03 -5.80
C HIS A 42 0.96 -2.24 -5.83
N THR A 43 1.40 -2.65 -7.02
CA THR A 43 2.25 -3.85 -7.19
C THR A 43 3.57 -3.75 -6.45
N GLY A 44 4.17 -2.55 -6.42
CA GLY A 44 5.38 -2.29 -5.63
C GLY A 44 5.21 -2.52 -4.13
N ILE A 45 4.05 -2.12 -3.58
CA ILE A 45 3.74 -2.34 -2.16
C ILE A 45 3.56 -3.84 -1.89
N ILE A 46 2.80 -4.54 -2.74
CA ILE A 46 2.57 -5.98 -2.60
C ILE A 46 3.89 -6.74 -2.64
N GLY A 47 4.79 -6.38 -3.55
CA GLY A 47 6.14 -6.96 -3.63
C GLY A 47 6.93 -6.75 -2.34
N GLY A 48 7.07 -5.51 -1.87
CA GLY A 48 7.81 -5.21 -0.64
C GLY A 48 7.17 -5.83 0.62
N MET A 49 5.84 -5.92 0.68
CA MET A 49 5.12 -6.58 1.78
C MET A 49 5.42 -8.08 1.82
N THR A 50 5.42 -8.73 0.66
CA THR A 50 5.72 -10.17 0.55
C THR A 50 7.16 -10.46 0.97
N GLU A 51 8.09 -9.54 0.69
CA GLU A 51 9.51 -9.68 1.02
C GLU A 51 9.81 -9.39 2.50
N ILE A 52 9.29 -8.29 3.05
CA ILE A 52 9.69 -7.79 4.37
C ILE A 52 8.75 -8.24 5.50
N PHE A 53 7.48 -8.47 5.17
CA PHE A 53 6.43 -8.84 6.13
C PHE A 53 5.69 -10.12 5.72
N PRO A 54 6.39 -11.24 5.40
CA PRO A 54 5.73 -12.46 4.93
C PRO A 54 4.75 -13.06 5.95
N ASP A 55 4.98 -12.82 7.24
CA ASP A 55 4.14 -13.35 8.32
C ASP A 55 3.05 -12.37 8.79
N ALA A 56 3.04 -11.12 8.32
CA ALA A 56 2.06 -10.14 8.75
C ALA A 56 0.76 -10.29 7.97
N THR A 57 -0.37 -10.00 8.60
CA THR A 57 -1.64 -9.93 7.87
C THR A 57 -1.66 -8.65 7.02
N HIS A 58 -1.84 -8.80 5.71
CA HIS A 58 -1.90 -7.69 4.77
C HIS A 58 -3.32 -7.50 4.23
N GLY A 59 -3.89 -6.32 4.42
CA GLY A 59 -5.20 -5.93 3.91
C GLY A 59 -5.10 -4.79 2.89
N PHE A 60 -6.08 -4.71 1.99
CA PHE A 60 -6.19 -3.56 1.08
C PHE A 60 -7.06 -2.46 1.67
N CYS A 61 -6.62 -1.22 1.51
CA CYS A 61 -7.32 -0.05 1.97
C CYS A 61 -8.65 0.11 1.22
N ALA A 62 -9.77 -0.08 1.92
CA ALA A 62 -11.11 0.05 1.36
C ALA A 62 -11.36 1.45 0.77
N TYR A 63 -10.77 2.49 1.37
CA TYR A 63 -10.87 3.86 0.86
C TYR A 63 -10.20 4.01 -0.52
N ASN A 64 -8.96 3.53 -0.67
CA ASN A 64 -8.26 3.59 -1.95
C ASN A 64 -8.95 2.70 -2.99
N LEU A 65 -9.44 1.53 -2.58
CA LEU A 65 -10.21 0.65 -3.46
C LEU A 65 -11.48 1.34 -3.97
N ALA A 66 -12.25 1.97 -3.09
CA ALA A 66 -13.45 2.71 -3.47
C ALA A 66 -13.14 3.89 -4.40
N GLN A 67 -12.04 4.61 -4.15
CA GLN A 67 -11.60 5.69 -5.04
C GLN A 67 -11.20 5.18 -6.41
N ASN A 68 -10.42 4.09 -6.50
CA ASN A 68 -10.00 3.51 -7.76
C ASN A 68 -11.21 2.99 -8.56
N LEU A 69 -12.18 2.34 -7.90
CA LEU A 69 -13.45 1.93 -8.51
C LEU A 69 -14.23 3.13 -9.06
N ARG A 70 -14.37 4.21 -8.28
CA ARG A 70 -15.05 5.43 -8.72
C ARG A 70 -14.38 6.05 -9.94
N LYS A 71 -13.04 6.08 -9.99
CA LYS A 71 -12.29 6.59 -11.13
C LYS A 71 -12.54 5.74 -12.38
N MET A 72 -12.49 4.42 -12.26
CA MET A 72 -12.75 3.51 -13.39
C MET A 72 -14.19 3.62 -13.91
N CYS A 73 -15.18 3.71 -13.02
CA CYS A 73 -16.58 3.87 -13.45
C CYS A 73 -16.80 5.18 -14.21
N LYS A 74 -16.21 6.29 -13.74
CA LYS A 74 -16.30 7.57 -14.46
C LYS A 74 -15.67 7.51 -15.85
N GLN A 75 -14.47 6.93 -15.96
CA GLN A 75 -13.81 6.73 -17.26
C GLN A 75 -14.67 5.89 -18.21
N ARG A 76 -15.33 4.85 -17.69
CA ARG A 76 -16.23 4.02 -18.49
C ARG A 76 -17.45 4.80 -18.98
N ASP A 77 -18.04 5.64 -18.15
CA ASP A 77 -19.17 6.50 -18.55
C ASP A 77 -18.75 7.53 -19.60
N ASP A 78 -17.52 8.03 -19.56
CA ASP A 78 -16.97 8.95 -20.55
C ASP A 78 -16.69 8.24 -21.89
N VAL A 79 -16.21 6.99 -21.87
CA VAL A 79 -15.97 6.17 -23.08
C VAL A 79 -17.27 5.73 -23.75
N ILE A 80 -18.34 5.47 -22.98
CA ILE A 80 -19.64 5.04 -23.53
C ILE A 80 -20.45 6.22 -24.12
N LYS A 81 -20.08 7.46 -23.78
CA LYS A 81 -20.71 8.68 -24.34
C LYS A 81 -20.11 9.16 -25.66
N LEU A 82 -19.17 8.40 -26.24
CA LEU A 82 -18.65 8.57 -27.59
C LEU A 82 -19.35 7.60 -28.55
#